data_AF-A0A8H4ILP5-F1
#
_entry.id   AF-A0A8H4ILP5-F1
#
_cell.length_a   1.000
_cell.length_b   1.000
_cell.length_c   1.000
_cell.angle_alpha   90.00
_cell.angle_beta   90.00
_cell.angle_gamma   90.00
#
_symmetry.space_group_name_H-M   'P 1'
#
loop_
_entity.id
_entity.type
_entity.pdbx_description
1 polymer ?
#
loop_
_entity_poly.entity_id
_entity_poly.type
_entity_poly.pdbx_seq_one_letter_code
_entity_poly.pdbx_strand_id
1 'polypeptide(L)'
;MKVIEKQSSVLTNWEVLNIVREQKAEYDGSDGTSRTRPMPSNLNRILTDVEAQLTEKSSPLAGQHKYRSEAIRALYVKTREAGFEIEKAEMLMIFNLRPKSLAELDTIMEELDSRYDEAKQEELLAIVKECLGPLDDGEQEPPQDEKNTDWKHDRHRAAGADIGLNGEKLDKAMADVSLTENGA
;
A
#
# COMPACT_ATOMS: atom_id res chain seq x y z
N MET A 1 4.06 11.93 -35.07
CA MET A 1 3.31 10.83 -34.41
C MET A 1 1.85 11.25 -34.29
N LYS A 2 0.89 10.39 -34.63
CA LYS A 2 -0.55 10.63 -34.43
C LYS A 2 -1.13 9.46 -33.63
N VAL A 3 -1.93 9.75 -32.61
CA VAL A 3 -2.60 8.73 -31.78
C VAL A 3 -3.88 8.30 -32.52
N ILE A 4 -4.02 6.99 -32.76
CA ILE A 4 -5.19 6.41 -33.44
C ILE A 4 -6.29 6.12 -32.41
N GLU A 5 -5.94 5.39 -31.36
CA GLU A 5 -6.83 5.01 -30.26
C GLU A 5 -6.24 5.48 -28.93
N LYS A 6 -7.07 6.09 -28.09
CA LYS A 6 -6.62 6.61 -26.78
C LYS A 6 -6.46 5.49 -25.74
N GLN A 7 -7.30 4.47 -25.79
CA GLN A 7 -7.30 3.33 -24.87
C GLN A 7 -7.59 2.06 -25.67
N SER A 8 -6.54 1.30 -25.98
CA SER A 8 -6.64 0.03 -26.71
C SER A 8 -6.96 -1.13 -25.78
N SER A 9 -6.32 -1.18 -24.61
CA SER A 9 -6.50 -2.24 -23.62
C SER A 9 -6.25 -1.73 -22.20
N VAL A 10 -6.65 -2.54 -21.23
CA VAL A 10 -6.32 -2.35 -19.81
C VAL A 10 -5.44 -3.52 -19.40
N LEU A 11 -4.35 -3.24 -18.71
CA LEU A 11 -3.36 -4.21 -18.29
C LEU A 11 -3.33 -4.29 -16.77
N THR A 12 -3.17 -5.51 -16.26
CA THR A 12 -2.94 -5.76 -14.84
C THR A 12 -1.51 -5.40 -14.44
N ASN A 13 -1.31 -5.08 -13.16
CA ASN A 13 0.02 -4.83 -12.60
C ASN A 13 1.00 -5.99 -12.86
N TRP A 14 0.49 -7.24 -12.85
CA TRP A 14 1.28 -8.42 -13.15
C TRP A 14 1.74 -8.49 -14.62
N GLU A 15 0.85 -8.18 -15.58
CA GLU A 15 1.22 -8.12 -17.00
C GLU A 15 2.25 -7.01 -17.24
N VAL A 16 2.06 -5.84 -16.64
CA VAL A 16 3.03 -4.73 -16.72
C VAL A 16 4.38 -5.15 -16.17
N LEU A 17 4.43 -5.82 -15.01
CA LEU A 17 5.68 -6.32 -14.43
C LEU A 17 6.41 -7.29 -15.38
N ASN A 18 5.68 -8.20 -16.01
CA ASN A 18 6.26 -9.13 -16.98
C ASN A 18 6.81 -8.41 -18.22
N ILE A 19 6.05 -7.45 -18.76
CA ILE A 19 6.48 -6.63 -19.91
C ILE A 19 7.76 -5.85 -19.56
N VAL A 20 7.82 -5.26 -18.36
CA VAL A 20 9.01 -4.53 -17.90
C VAL A 20 10.23 -5.45 -17.81
N ARG A 21 10.06 -6.65 -17.26
CA ARG A 21 11.14 -7.65 -17.14
C ARG A 21 11.60 -8.19 -18.50
N GLU A 22 10.66 -8.47 -19.39
CA GLU A 22 10.95 -8.88 -20.77
C GLU A 22 11.73 -7.79 -21.51
N GLN A 23 11.29 -6.53 -21.39
CA GLN A 23 11.98 -5.41 -22.03
C GLN A 23 13.41 -5.24 -21.50
N LYS A 24 13.63 -5.36 -20.19
CA LYS A 24 14.99 -5.34 -19.61
C LYS A 24 15.85 -6.50 -20.14
N ALA A 25 15.29 -7.71 -20.19
CA ALA A 25 15.99 -8.90 -20.66
C ALA A 25 16.42 -8.80 -22.14
N GLU A 26 15.61 -8.17 -22.99
CA GLU A 26 15.95 -7.91 -24.40
C GLU A 26 17.20 -7.01 -24.51
N TYR A 27 17.27 -5.93 -23.73
CA TYR A 27 18.42 -5.02 -23.75
C TYR A 27 19.69 -5.66 -23.18
N ASP A 28 19.56 -6.44 -22.12
CA ASP A 28 20.68 -7.15 -21.49
C ASP A 28 21.15 -8.35 -22.34
N GLY A 29 20.31 -8.84 -23.27
CA GLY A 29 20.57 -10.03 -24.08
C GLY A 29 20.37 -11.34 -23.31
N SER A 30 19.68 -11.29 -22.16
CA SER A 30 19.33 -12.46 -21.33
C SER A 30 18.04 -13.15 -21.78
N ASP A 31 17.38 -12.61 -22.82
CA ASP A 31 16.20 -13.16 -23.50
C ASP A 31 16.48 -14.38 -24.39
N GLY A 32 17.73 -14.83 -24.49
CA GLY A 32 18.17 -15.96 -25.32
C GLY A 32 18.54 -15.58 -26.76
N THR A 33 18.44 -14.29 -27.14
CA THR A 33 18.91 -13.81 -28.45
C THR A 33 20.38 -13.38 -28.42
N SER A 34 20.95 -13.20 -27.23
CA SER A 34 22.33 -12.73 -26.99
C SER A 34 22.66 -11.39 -27.66
N ARG A 35 21.64 -10.59 -28.01
CA ARG A 35 21.79 -9.29 -28.67
C ARG A 35 21.76 -8.17 -27.64
N THR A 36 22.87 -7.97 -26.94
CA THR A 36 22.99 -6.84 -26.01
C THR A 36 22.94 -5.51 -26.77
N ARG A 37 22.09 -4.59 -26.32
CA ARG A 37 21.96 -3.25 -26.88
C ARG A 37 22.05 -2.22 -25.75
N PRO A 38 22.69 -1.06 -25.98
CA PRO A 38 22.73 -0.01 -24.97
C PRO A 38 21.31 0.51 -24.70
N MET A 39 20.85 0.38 -23.46
CA MET A 39 19.54 0.89 -23.04
C MET A 39 19.59 2.42 -22.88
N PRO A 40 18.63 3.17 -23.44
CA PRO A 40 18.51 4.60 -23.18
C PRO A 40 18.31 4.89 -21.69
N SER A 41 18.97 5.93 -21.17
CA SER A 41 18.99 6.23 -19.72
C SER A 41 17.62 6.55 -19.14
N ASN A 42 16.77 7.26 -19.89
CA ASN A 42 15.40 7.58 -19.51
C ASN A 42 14.53 6.33 -19.43
N LEU A 43 14.67 5.41 -20.39
CA LEU A 43 13.95 4.14 -20.39
C LEU A 43 14.37 3.28 -19.20
N ASN A 44 15.68 3.15 -18.97
CA ASN A 44 16.21 2.38 -17.84
C ASN A 44 15.65 2.86 -16.50
N ARG A 45 15.61 4.19 -16.32
CA ARG A 45 15.02 4.78 -15.11
C ARG A 45 13.56 4.39 -14.94
N ILE A 46 12.73 4.57 -15.97
CA ILE A 46 11.30 4.23 -15.89
C ILE A 46 11.10 2.74 -15.59
N LEU A 47 11.82 1.85 -16.29
CA LEU A 47 11.70 0.41 -16.07
C LEU A 47 12.16 0.00 -14.66
N THR A 48 13.17 0.68 -14.11
CA THR A 48 13.64 0.43 -12.74
C THR A 48 12.67 0.96 -11.70
N ASP A 49 12.17 2.18 -11.87
CA ASP A 49 11.23 2.81 -10.95
C ASP A 49 9.90 2.02 -10.90
N VAL A 50 9.36 1.62 -12.06
CA VAL A 50 8.12 0.83 -12.16
C VAL A 50 8.31 -0.56 -11.56
N GLU A 51 9.41 -1.25 -11.87
CA GLU A 51 9.66 -2.56 -11.26
C GLU A 51 9.79 -2.45 -9.73
N ALA A 52 10.49 -1.42 -9.23
CA ALA A 52 10.64 -1.18 -7.80
C ALA A 52 9.28 -0.93 -7.11
N GLN A 53 8.41 -0.13 -7.72
CA GLN A 53 7.07 0.13 -7.20
C GLN A 53 6.20 -1.14 -7.17
N LEU A 54 6.22 -1.92 -8.26
CA LEU A 54 5.41 -3.14 -8.37
C LEU A 54 5.93 -4.28 -7.49
N THR A 55 7.20 -4.25 -7.06
CA THR A 55 7.83 -5.28 -6.20
C THR A 55 8.09 -4.80 -4.76
N GLU A 56 7.62 -3.59 -4.41
CA GLU A 56 7.71 -3.05 -3.05
C GLU A 56 6.98 -3.97 -2.06
N LYS A 57 7.42 -4.03 -0.80
CA LYS A 57 6.86 -4.94 0.22
C LYS A 57 5.36 -4.82 0.44
N SER A 58 4.80 -3.62 0.25
CA SER A 58 3.36 -3.35 0.34
C SER A 58 2.58 -3.78 -0.90
N SER A 59 3.27 -4.09 -2.00
CA SER A 59 2.65 -4.50 -3.25
C SER A 59 2.05 -5.90 -3.14
N PRO A 60 0.85 -6.12 -3.69
CA PRO A 60 0.26 -7.45 -3.85
C PRO A 60 1.09 -8.42 -4.68
N LEU A 61 2.07 -7.93 -5.44
CA LEU A 61 3.00 -8.78 -6.19
C LEU A 61 4.30 -9.06 -5.43
N ALA A 62 4.48 -8.50 -4.23
CA ALA A 62 5.56 -8.87 -3.36
C ALA A 62 5.24 -10.19 -2.62
N GLY A 63 6.28 -10.97 -2.36
CA GLY A 63 6.18 -12.25 -1.64
C GLY A 63 5.69 -13.41 -2.50
N GLN A 64 5.15 -14.44 -1.84
CA GLN A 64 4.62 -15.62 -2.51
C GLN A 64 3.22 -15.33 -3.06
N HIS A 65 3.05 -15.51 -4.36
CA HIS A 65 1.77 -15.31 -5.03
C HIS A 65 1.58 -16.33 -6.16
N LYS A 66 0.33 -16.57 -6.55
CA LYS A 66 -0.01 -17.53 -7.62
C LYS A 66 -0.29 -16.87 -8.98
N TYR A 67 0.00 -15.57 -9.13
CA TYR A 67 -0.21 -14.87 -10.40
C TYR A 67 0.48 -15.60 -11.58
N ARG A 68 -0.36 -16.06 -12.49
CA ARG A 68 -0.05 -16.69 -13.77
C ARG A 68 -1.18 -16.37 -14.73
N SER A 69 -0.94 -16.48 -16.03
CA SER A 69 -1.98 -16.32 -17.06
C SER A 69 -3.19 -17.24 -16.83
N GLU A 70 -2.95 -18.43 -16.24
CA GLU A 70 -4.00 -19.39 -15.86
C GLU A 70 -4.80 -18.93 -14.65
N ALA A 71 -4.16 -18.32 -13.64
CA ALA A 71 -4.82 -17.85 -12.43
C ALA A 71 -5.83 -16.72 -12.72
N ILE A 72 -5.50 -15.84 -13.67
CA ILE A 72 -6.40 -14.77 -14.14
C ILE A 72 -7.67 -15.38 -14.75
N ARG A 73 -7.51 -16.36 -15.64
CA ARG A 73 -8.66 -17.05 -16.25
C ARG A 73 -9.46 -17.83 -15.22
N ALA A 74 -8.79 -18.52 -14.30
CA ALA A 74 -9.44 -19.29 -13.26
C ALA A 74 -10.29 -18.40 -12.34
N LEU A 75 -9.77 -17.24 -11.93
CA LEU A 75 -10.53 -16.30 -11.11
C LEU A 75 -11.78 -15.80 -11.84
N TYR A 76 -11.64 -15.41 -13.12
CA TYR A 76 -12.76 -14.94 -13.92
C TYR A 76 -13.84 -16.02 -14.14
N VAL A 77 -13.44 -17.26 -14.41
CA VAL A 77 -14.38 -18.37 -14.62
C VAL A 77 -15.09 -18.71 -13.31
N LYS A 78 -14.36 -18.88 -12.20
CA LYS A 78 -14.95 -19.25 -10.91
C LYS A 78 -15.91 -18.20 -10.37
N THR A 79 -15.55 -16.92 -10.46
CA THR A 79 -16.45 -15.84 -10.03
C THR A 79 -17.74 -15.82 -10.86
N ARG A 80 -17.67 -16.06 -12.16
CA ARG A 80 -18.88 -16.20 -13.00
C ARG A 80 -19.70 -17.44 -12.69
N GLU A 81 -19.07 -18.59 -12.48
CA GLU A 81 -19.75 -19.84 -12.13
C GLU A 81 -20.45 -19.75 -10.77
N ALA A 82 -19.85 -19.03 -9.81
CA ALA A 82 -20.45 -18.76 -8.50
C ALA A 82 -21.57 -17.70 -8.52
N GLY A 83 -21.86 -17.13 -9.69
CA GLY A 83 -22.97 -16.19 -9.91
C GLY A 83 -22.64 -14.73 -9.58
N PHE A 84 -21.35 -14.36 -9.51
CA PHE A 84 -20.96 -12.96 -9.29
C PHE A 84 -21.03 -12.17 -10.59
N GLU A 85 -21.68 -11.02 -10.53
CA GLU A 85 -21.68 -10.00 -11.57
C GLU A 85 -20.61 -8.98 -11.20
N ILE A 86 -19.38 -9.19 -11.69
CA ILE A 86 -18.23 -8.30 -11.43
C ILE A 86 -17.92 -7.52 -12.71
N GLU A 87 -17.83 -6.20 -12.58
CA GLU A 87 -17.46 -5.36 -13.71
C GLU A 87 -15.97 -5.50 -14.08
N LYS A 88 -15.62 -5.11 -15.31
CA LYS A 88 -14.23 -5.23 -15.79
C LYS A 88 -13.26 -4.38 -14.94
N ALA A 89 -13.69 -3.21 -14.48
CA ALA A 89 -12.88 -2.32 -13.64
C ALA A 89 -12.68 -2.93 -12.24
N GLU A 90 -13.74 -3.43 -11.62
CA GLU A 90 -13.69 -4.13 -10.33
C GLU A 90 -12.76 -5.35 -10.40
N MET A 91 -12.91 -6.17 -11.43
CA MET A 91 -12.06 -7.34 -11.63
C MET A 91 -10.58 -6.95 -11.80
N LEU A 92 -10.30 -5.88 -12.55
CA LEU A 92 -8.94 -5.35 -12.68
C LEU A 92 -8.38 -4.90 -11.33
N MET A 93 -9.18 -4.25 -10.50
CA MET A 93 -8.78 -3.80 -9.17
C MET A 93 -8.57 -4.98 -8.21
N ILE A 94 -9.39 -6.03 -8.27
CA ILE A 94 -9.18 -7.28 -7.53
C ILE A 94 -7.82 -7.89 -7.89
N PHE A 95 -7.47 -7.92 -9.19
CA PHE A 95 -6.15 -8.41 -9.61
C PHE A 95 -5.00 -7.52 -9.13
N ASN A 96 -5.18 -6.20 -9.13
CA ASN A 96 -4.12 -5.27 -8.79
C ASN A 96 -3.89 -5.11 -7.29
N LEU A 97 -4.94 -5.21 -6.48
CA LEU A 97 -4.92 -5.00 -5.04
C LEU A 97 -4.92 -6.29 -4.22
N ARG A 98 -5.43 -7.41 -4.77
CA ARG A 98 -5.52 -8.71 -4.09
C ARG A 98 -6.12 -8.58 -2.67
N PRO A 99 -7.43 -8.28 -2.57
CA PRO A 99 -8.06 -7.98 -1.28
C PRO A 99 -7.91 -9.14 -0.29
N LYS A 100 -7.57 -8.81 0.96
CA LYS A 100 -7.39 -9.77 2.06
C LYS A 100 -8.59 -9.87 2.99
N SER A 101 -9.34 -8.79 3.06
CA SER A 101 -10.45 -8.55 3.98
C SER A 101 -11.71 -8.09 3.23
N LEU A 102 -12.87 -8.23 3.87
CA LEU A 102 -14.13 -7.70 3.34
C LEU A 102 -14.10 -6.17 3.24
N ALA A 103 -13.42 -5.50 4.19
CA ALA A 103 -13.25 -4.05 4.14
C ALA A 103 -12.50 -3.60 2.87
N GLU A 104 -11.43 -4.29 2.47
CA GLU A 104 -10.74 -3.99 1.21
C GLU A 104 -11.61 -4.29 -0.01
N LEU A 105 -12.41 -5.36 0.04
CA LEU A 105 -13.32 -5.71 -1.05
C LEU A 105 -14.41 -4.64 -1.23
N ASP A 106 -14.95 -4.09 -0.14
CA ASP A 106 -15.91 -2.98 -0.14
C ASP A 106 -15.32 -1.68 -0.70
N THR A 107 -14.00 -1.45 -0.55
CA THR A 107 -13.34 -0.32 -1.24
C THR A 107 -13.19 -0.51 -2.75
N ILE A 108 -13.29 -1.75 -3.25
CA ILE A 108 -13.10 -2.09 -4.66
C ILE A 108 -14.43 -2.16 -5.40
N MET A 109 -15.45 -2.74 -4.78
CA MET A 109 -16.75 -2.98 -5.40
C MET A 109 -17.79 -2.01 -4.85
N GLU A 110 -18.53 -1.36 -5.74
CA GLU A 110 -19.57 -0.42 -5.32
C GLU A 110 -20.75 -1.16 -4.70
N GLU A 111 -21.23 -0.62 -3.56
CA GLU A 111 -22.39 -1.10 -2.81
C GLU A 111 -22.37 -2.62 -2.56
N LEU A 112 -21.24 -3.16 -2.07
CA LEU A 112 -21.04 -4.60 -1.90
C LEU A 112 -22.15 -5.24 -1.05
N ASP A 113 -22.54 -4.58 0.04
CA ASP A 113 -23.61 -5.02 0.95
C ASP A 113 -25.02 -5.02 0.33
N SER A 114 -25.26 -4.20 -0.69
CA SER A 114 -26.56 -4.18 -1.39
C SER A 114 -26.63 -5.27 -2.46
N ARG A 115 -25.48 -5.64 -3.04
CA ARG A 115 -25.36 -6.61 -4.14
C ARG A 115 -25.31 -8.06 -3.66
N TYR A 116 -24.64 -8.31 -2.54
CA TYR A 116 -24.36 -9.66 -2.06
C TYR A 116 -24.60 -9.77 -0.55
N ASP A 117 -25.12 -10.92 -0.13
CA ASP A 117 -25.19 -11.26 1.29
C ASP A 117 -23.79 -11.56 1.85
N GLU A 118 -23.65 -11.47 3.18
CA GLU A 118 -22.36 -11.67 3.87
C GLU A 118 -21.71 -13.01 3.47
N ALA A 119 -22.51 -14.07 3.30
CA ALA A 119 -22.02 -15.38 2.88
C ALA A 119 -21.40 -15.36 1.46
N LYS A 120 -22.02 -14.66 0.50
CA LYS A 120 -21.46 -14.49 -0.84
C LYS A 120 -20.22 -13.60 -0.84
N GLN A 121 -20.17 -12.58 -0.01
CA GLN A 121 -18.97 -11.74 0.10
C GLN A 121 -17.77 -12.54 0.61
N GLU A 122 -17.97 -13.39 1.62
CA GLU A 122 -16.94 -14.31 2.11
C GLU A 122 -16.53 -15.35 1.06
N GLU A 123 -17.49 -15.87 0.28
CA GLU A 123 -17.22 -16.79 -0.84
C GLU A 123 -16.32 -16.12 -1.90
N LEU A 124 -16.61 -14.87 -2.28
CA LEU A 124 -15.79 -14.12 -3.23
C LEU A 124 -14.36 -13.95 -2.73
N LEU A 125 -14.20 -13.57 -1.46
CA LEU A 125 -12.89 -13.42 -0.84
C LEU A 125 -12.12 -14.76 -0.80
N ALA A 126 -12.81 -15.87 -0.54
CA ALA A 126 -12.21 -17.20 -0.57
C ALA A 126 -11.73 -17.59 -1.97
N ILE A 127 -12.52 -17.32 -3.01
CA ILE A 127 -12.15 -17.55 -4.42
C ILE A 127 -10.90 -16.75 -4.78
N VAL A 128 -10.84 -15.47 -4.37
CA VAL A 128 -9.66 -14.61 -4.59
C VAL A 128 -8.41 -15.20 -3.93
N LYS A 129 -8.50 -15.59 -2.66
CA LYS A 129 -7.38 -16.22 -1.92
C LYS A 129 -6.93 -17.54 -2.53
N GLU A 130 -7.87 -18.36 -3.01
CA GLU A 130 -7.56 -19.63 -3.64
C GLU A 130 -6.75 -19.44 -4.94
N CYS A 131 -7.22 -18.53 -5.81
CA CYS A 131 -6.68 -18.27 -7.13
C CYS A 131 -5.39 -17.46 -7.13
N LEU A 132 -5.34 -16.36 -6.37
CA LEU A 132 -4.20 -15.44 -6.35
C LEU A 132 -3.16 -15.79 -5.26
N GLY A 133 -3.53 -16.66 -4.33
CA GLY A 133 -2.71 -17.05 -3.18
C GLY A 133 -2.84 -16.08 -2.01
N PRO A 134 -2.53 -16.52 -0.79
CA PRO A 134 -2.55 -15.65 0.39
C PRO A 134 -1.52 -14.52 0.23
N LEU A 135 -1.82 -13.33 0.74
CA LEU A 135 -0.76 -12.42 1.17
C LEU A 135 -0.27 -12.94 2.51
N ASP A 136 1.04 -13.17 2.65
CA ASP A 136 1.61 -13.24 3.98
C ASP A 136 1.52 -11.85 4.59
N ASP A 137 0.83 -11.75 5.72
CA ASP A 137 0.76 -10.55 6.51
C ASP A 137 2.13 -10.32 7.17
N GLY A 138 3.02 -9.68 6.42
CA GLY A 138 4.15 -8.95 7.01
C GLY A 138 3.70 -7.73 7.83
N GLU A 139 2.39 -7.53 7.97
CA GLU A 139 1.77 -6.67 8.96
C GLU A 139 1.93 -7.37 10.32
N GLN A 140 3.10 -7.19 10.95
CA GLN A 140 3.08 -7.04 12.39
C GLN A 140 2.11 -5.91 12.66
N GLU A 141 0.95 -6.20 13.28
CA GLU A 141 0.22 -5.16 14.00
C GLU A 141 1.27 -4.34 14.76
N PRO A 142 1.29 -2.99 14.62
CA PRO A 142 2.14 -2.20 15.49
C PRO A 142 1.86 -2.70 16.91
N PRO A 143 2.88 -3.10 17.69
CA PRO A 143 2.65 -3.68 19.00
C PRO A 143 1.70 -2.76 19.73
N GLN A 144 0.51 -3.26 20.04
CA GLN A 144 -0.41 -2.58 20.93
C GLN A 144 0.35 -2.52 22.25
N ASP A 145 1.03 -1.42 22.49
CA ASP A 145 1.61 -1.11 23.78
C ASP A 145 0.41 -1.01 24.74
N GLU A 146 -0.02 -2.13 25.32
CA GLU A 146 -0.83 -2.19 26.55
C GLU A 146 0.00 -1.68 27.76
N LYS A 147 0.90 -0.72 27.55
CA LYS A 147 1.43 0.09 28.63
C LYS A 147 0.43 1.19 28.87
N ASN A 148 -0.55 0.84 29.69
CA ASN A 148 -1.20 1.70 30.68
C ASN A 148 -0.69 3.15 30.59
N THR A 149 -1.41 4.00 29.85
CA THR A 149 -1.20 5.44 29.85
C THR A 149 -1.66 5.98 31.21
N ASP A 150 -0.93 5.63 32.26
CA ASP A 150 -1.06 6.26 33.55
C ASP A 150 -0.36 7.61 33.48
N TRP A 151 -1.10 8.59 32.99
CA TRP A 151 -0.71 10.00 32.92
C TRP A 151 -0.23 10.56 34.27
N LYS A 152 -0.49 9.87 35.40
CA LYS A 152 -0.06 10.28 36.74
C LYS A 152 1.41 10.00 37.03
N HIS A 153 2.10 9.17 36.25
CA HIS A 153 3.51 8.83 36.47
C HIS A 153 4.49 9.42 35.46
N ASP A 154 4.05 10.38 34.64
CA ASP A 154 4.92 11.09 33.71
C ASP A 154 5.73 12.18 34.44
N ARG A 155 6.90 11.80 34.96
CA ARG A 155 7.84 12.70 35.67
C ARG A 155 8.43 13.80 34.76
N HIS A 156 8.20 13.76 33.45
CA HIS A 156 8.72 14.76 32.52
C HIS A 156 7.84 16.02 32.39
N ARG A 157 6.57 15.99 32.81
CA ARG A 157 5.71 17.20 32.80
C ARG A 157 5.95 18.12 34.01
N ALA A 158 6.53 17.62 35.10
CA ALA A 158 6.77 18.40 36.31
C ALA A 158 7.94 19.41 36.21
N ALA A 159 8.81 19.27 35.20
CA ALA A 159 10.00 20.13 35.04
C ALA A 159 9.77 21.35 34.13
N GLY A 160 8.59 21.49 33.52
CA GLY A 160 8.31 22.53 32.53
C GLY A 160 7.86 23.87 33.10
N ALA A 161 7.57 23.96 34.41
CA ALA A 161 7.02 25.18 35.00
C ALA A 161 8.09 26.26 35.31
N ASP A 162 9.37 25.88 35.42
CA ASP A 162 10.40 26.76 36.01
C ASP A 162 11.48 27.23 35.02
N ILE A 163 11.35 26.92 33.72
CA ILE A 163 12.35 27.28 32.70
C ILE A 163 11.78 28.36 31.77
N GLY A 164 12.30 29.58 31.87
CA GLY A 164 11.94 30.66 30.96
C GLY A 164 12.42 30.42 29.52
N LEU A 165 11.93 31.22 28.56
CA LEU A 165 12.16 31.04 27.11
C LEU A 165 13.64 30.97 26.67
N ASN A 166 14.59 31.35 27.52
CA ASN A 166 16.03 31.32 27.26
C ASN A 166 16.79 30.25 28.09
N GLY A 167 16.10 29.34 28.77
CA GLY A 167 16.74 28.25 29.52
C GLY A 167 17.23 28.60 30.93
N GLU A 168 16.93 29.78 31.45
CA GLU A 168 17.26 30.19 32.82
C GLU A 168 16.10 29.86 33.79
N LYS A 169 16.45 29.40 35.00
CA LYS A 169 15.48 29.09 36.07
C LYS A 169 14.81 30.37 36.59
N LEU A 170 13.49 30.37 36.67
CA LEU A 170 12.67 31.55 37.03
C LEU A 170 12.90 32.08 38.46
N ASP A 171 13.55 31.31 39.34
CA ASP A 171 13.78 31.69 40.75
C ASP A 171 14.64 32.95 40.94
N LYS A 172 15.43 33.36 39.95
CA LYS A 172 16.26 34.58 40.05
C LYS A 172 15.58 35.84 39.51
N ALA A 173 14.56 35.71 38.65
CA ALA A 173 13.97 36.86 37.95
C ALA A 173 12.86 37.56 38.76
N MET A 174 12.30 36.92 39.79
CA MET A 174 11.26 37.52 40.64
C MET A 174 11.75 38.10 41.97
N ALA A 175 13.04 37.97 42.31
CA ALA A 175 13.60 38.60 43.51
C ALA A 175 13.90 40.10 43.33
N ASP A 176 14.14 40.56 42.09
CA ASP A 176 14.55 41.94 41.79
C ASP A 176 13.41 42.84 41.28
N VAL A 177 12.16 42.36 41.26
CA VAL A 177 10.97 43.19 41.00
C VAL A 177 10.01 43.09 42.18
N SER A 178 10.52 43.40 43.36
CA SER A 178 9.65 43.81 44.46
C SER A 178 9.11 45.20 44.12
N LEU A 179 7.79 45.28 44.03
CA LEU A 179 7.04 46.53 44.14
C LEU A 179 7.55 47.29 45.36
N THR A 180 8.28 48.38 45.13
CA THR A 180 8.39 49.47 46.09
C THR A 180 7.09 50.26 46.05
N GLU A 181 6.04 49.69 46.63
CA GLU A 181 4.91 50.48 47.12
C GLU A 181 5.14 50.74 48.61
N ASN A 182 5.53 51.98 48.93
CA ASN A 182 4.73 52.81 49.83
C ASN A 182 5.28 54.22 49.87
N GLY A 183 4.40 55.18 49.53
CA GLY A 183 4.63 56.58 49.81
C GLY A 183 4.57 56.86 51.31
N ALA A 184 5.48 57.74 51.74
CA ALA A 184 5.31 58.76 52.77
C ALA A 184 6.38 59.83 52.52
#